data_AF-A0A2S9QHB8-F1
#
_entry.id   AF-A0A2S9QHB8-F1
#
_cell.length_a   1.000
_cell.length_b   1.000
_cell.length_c   1.000
_cell.angle_alpha   90.00
_cell.angle_beta   90.00
_cell.angle_gamma   90.00
#
_symmetry.space_group_name_H-M   'P 1'
#
loop_
_entity.id
_entity.type
_entity.pdbx_description
1 polymer ?
#
loop_
_entity_poly.entity_id
_entity_poly.type
_entity_poly.pdbx_seq_one_letter_code
_entity_poly.pdbx_strand_id
1 'polypeptide(L)'
;MALQSKLFRGDPKLEAAAQLDAAHIMPGSRGPHVGKIQQALTELDGATLARDEIYGPATAAAVLSYKQKRNIINRAYQTQADNIVGKMTIASLDSEMLARENGPAPVPPSPPFPPEPPEPPPHPILNFAMTDPSIYVTVEGSVTPGTAPSRKAIDPGSFLGSGKTRWIDLPQISGKTARLKVEKKGAIFWVVAFVPDGTIVSHKLHVFFHPTPVQVYPDKPGGKPVAHIIADDRNYDSWGSDWKDLAQRYLNITAPQLGAARKFPLLIAMMRNAAANHPTAANDVFADRPLDTLYEILTVVRDKVINPPADAPALPLSMNHVEIGSTSFSSGIAYHANFYNRISTHGSYLEAIDLDSTYIRSAHADISPQKGGPTIKRHTQKESLPSTLTEVHFPPSRWDGNASNAPTGADKIAVPPPTGHVHHLIMDYTYHGAMKNSRLAP
;
A
#
# COMPACT_ATOMS: atom_id res chain seq x y z
N MET A 1 21.09 31.33 20.31
CA MET A 1 20.70 32.36 19.32
C MET A 1 19.54 33.15 19.88
N ALA A 2 19.48 34.47 19.69
CA ALA A 2 18.27 35.23 20.03
C ALA A 2 17.22 35.04 18.92
N LEU A 3 15.95 34.85 19.30
CA LEU A 3 14.85 34.66 18.36
C LEU A 3 14.42 36.01 17.77
N GLN A 4 13.99 36.02 16.51
CA GLN A 4 13.82 37.23 15.70
C GLN A 4 12.38 37.50 15.30
N SER A 5 11.55 36.47 15.11
CA SER A 5 10.13 36.64 14.78
C SER A 5 9.41 37.43 15.87
N LYS A 6 8.42 38.23 15.48
CA LYS A 6 7.57 38.97 16.44
C LYS A 6 6.87 38.01 17.39
N LEU A 7 6.54 36.80 16.94
CA LEU A 7 5.87 35.79 17.75
C LEU A 7 6.77 35.24 18.89
N PHE A 8 8.08 35.04 18.65
CA PHE A 8 8.95 34.36 19.62
C PHE A 8 9.98 35.25 20.33
N ARG A 9 10.40 36.37 19.72
CA ARG A 9 11.43 37.24 20.31
C ARG A 9 11.04 37.73 21.71
N GLY A 10 11.99 37.71 22.64
CA GLY A 10 11.80 38.16 24.02
C GLY A 10 11.04 37.18 24.92
N ASP A 11 10.69 35.98 24.46
CA ASP A 11 10.15 34.93 25.33
C ASP A 11 11.29 34.16 26.02
N PRO A 12 11.45 34.27 27.35
CA PRO A 12 12.62 33.71 28.03
C PRO A 12 12.67 32.17 27.94
N LYS A 13 11.52 31.48 27.83
CA LYS A 13 11.51 30.02 27.74
C LYS A 13 11.86 29.54 26.33
N LEU A 14 11.37 30.23 25.30
CA LEU A 14 11.72 29.89 23.91
C LEU A 14 13.17 30.26 23.59
N GLU A 15 13.66 31.40 24.10
CA GLU A 15 15.06 31.78 23.97
C GLU A 15 15.99 30.83 24.72
N ALA A 16 15.59 30.33 25.90
CA ALA A 16 16.32 29.28 26.59
C ALA A 16 16.33 27.96 25.79
N ALA A 17 15.19 27.54 25.22
CA ALA A 17 15.10 26.34 24.37
C ALA A 17 15.98 26.45 23.11
N ALA A 18 16.24 27.67 22.62
CA ALA A 18 17.14 27.96 21.51
C ALA A 18 18.64 27.89 21.88
N GLN A 19 18.97 27.74 23.16
CA GLN A 19 20.36 27.79 23.67
C GLN A 19 20.77 26.59 24.52
N LEU A 20 19.86 26.03 25.32
CA LEU A 20 20.15 25.00 26.32
C LEU A 20 19.31 23.75 26.06
N ASP A 21 19.96 22.58 26.02
CA ASP A 21 19.26 21.31 25.78
C ASP A 21 18.31 20.96 26.94
N ALA A 22 18.68 21.36 28.16
CA ALA A 22 17.85 21.21 29.36
C ALA A 22 16.57 22.07 29.33
N ALA A 23 16.48 23.05 28.42
CA ALA A 23 15.34 23.94 28.27
C ALA A 23 14.43 23.55 27.08
N HIS A 24 14.65 22.40 26.45
CA HIS A 24 13.78 21.91 25.38
C HIS A 24 12.33 21.72 25.87
N ILE A 25 11.37 22.09 25.01
CA ILE A 25 9.95 22.01 25.33
C ILE A 25 9.41 20.63 24.92
N MET A 26 8.93 19.88 25.91
CA MET A 26 8.53 18.47 25.77
C MET A 26 7.01 18.29 26.00
N PRO A 27 6.42 17.16 25.56
CA PRO A 27 5.05 16.80 25.92
C PRO A 27 4.80 16.90 27.43
N GLY A 28 3.67 17.50 27.80
CA GLY A 28 3.33 17.83 29.20
C GLY A 28 3.70 19.25 29.64
N SER A 29 4.50 19.98 28.86
CA SER A 29 4.78 21.41 29.11
C SER A 29 3.52 22.27 29.02
N ARG A 30 3.44 23.34 29.80
CA ARG A 30 2.28 24.25 29.84
C ARG A 30 2.67 25.72 29.99
N GLY A 31 1.91 26.60 29.33
CA GLY A 31 1.96 28.06 29.49
C GLY A 31 2.22 28.82 28.19
N PRO A 32 2.41 30.15 28.25
CA PRO A 32 2.31 31.04 27.08
C PRO A 32 3.25 30.69 25.91
N HIS A 33 4.47 30.24 26.22
CA HIS A 33 5.44 29.72 25.25
C HIS A 33 4.92 28.54 24.40
N VAL A 34 4.10 27.64 24.98
CA VAL A 34 3.44 26.55 24.25
C VAL A 34 2.35 27.10 23.33
N GLY A 35 1.57 28.08 23.81
CA GLY A 35 0.57 28.76 22.99
C GLY A 35 1.18 29.45 21.76
N LYS A 36 2.40 29.96 21.87
CA LYS A 36 3.15 30.51 20.71
C LYS A 36 3.59 29.43 19.75
N ILE A 37 4.05 28.27 20.23
CA ILE A 37 4.39 27.11 19.38
C ILE A 37 3.15 26.63 18.61
N GLN A 38 2.02 26.46 19.30
CA GLN A 38 0.74 26.07 18.67
C GLN A 38 0.34 27.07 17.58
N GLN A 39 0.41 28.36 17.87
CA GLN A 39 0.12 29.41 16.90
C GLN A 39 1.03 29.31 15.67
N ALA A 40 2.35 29.16 15.85
CA ALA A 40 3.28 29.03 14.73
C ALA A 40 3.00 27.78 13.89
N LEU A 41 2.67 26.65 14.50
CA LEU A 41 2.32 25.42 13.78
C LEU A 41 1.02 25.57 12.98
N THR A 42 0.02 26.26 13.54
CA THR A 42 -1.21 26.59 12.84
C THR A 42 -0.93 27.53 11.66
N GLU A 43 -0.12 28.56 11.87
CA GLU A 43 0.18 29.53 10.82
C GLU A 43 1.03 28.92 9.70
N LEU A 44 2.13 28.23 10.03
CA LEU A 44 3.09 27.71 9.04
C LEU A 44 2.64 26.42 8.34
N ASP A 45 1.93 25.54 9.04
CA ASP A 45 1.56 24.22 8.52
C ASP A 45 0.05 23.96 8.47
N GLY A 46 -0.78 24.95 8.83
CA GLY A 46 -2.24 24.79 8.82
C GLY A 46 -2.74 23.80 9.87
N ALA A 47 -1.96 23.55 10.93
CA ALA A 47 -2.36 22.61 11.99
C ALA A 47 -3.61 23.12 12.72
N THR A 48 -4.67 22.31 12.77
CA THR A 48 -5.92 22.62 13.48
C THR A 48 -5.74 22.41 15.00
N LEU A 49 -4.95 23.28 15.64
CA LEU A 49 -4.65 23.24 17.07
C LEU A 49 -5.47 24.29 17.82
N ALA A 50 -6.03 23.91 18.97
CA ALA A 50 -6.47 24.87 19.96
C ALA A 50 -5.23 25.52 20.60
N ARG A 51 -5.25 26.85 20.78
CA ARG A 51 -4.20 27.58 21.50
C ARG A 51 -4.48 27.54 23.00
N ASP A 52 -4.53 26.32 23.54
CA ASP A 52 -4.84 26.05 24.95
C ASP A 52 -3.61 26.14 25.87
N GLU A 53 -2.44 26.43 25.31
CA GLU A 53 -1.16 26.52 26.02
C GLU A 53 -0.71 25.19 26.65
N ILE A 54 -1.26 24.06 26.19
CA ILE A 54 -0.93 22.72 26.68
C ILE A 54 -0.22 21.92 25.60
N TYR A 55 0.96 21.39 25.93
CA TYR A 55 1.71 20.53 25.03
C TYR A 55 1.18 19.09 25.12
N GLY A 56 -0.04 18.91 24.60
CA GLY A 56 -0.72 17.62 24.54
C GLY A 56 -0.35 16.77 23.32
N PRO A 57 -1.00 15.62 23.13
CA PRO A 57 -0.76 14.72 22.00
C PRO A 57 -0.92 15.39 20.63
N ALA A 58 -1.89 16.29 20.48
CA ALA A 58 -2.11 17.03 19.23
C ALA A 58 -0.96 17.98 18.90
N THR A 59 -0.49 18.76 19.88
CA THR A 59 0.69 19.64 19.74
C THR A 59 1.94 18.81 19.43
N ALA A 60 2.11 17.66 20.09
CA ALA A 60 3.23 16.76 19.84
C ALA A 60 3.22 16.17 18.42
N ALA A 61 2.05 15.74 17.93
CA ALA A 61 1.89 15.27 16.56
C ALA A 61 2.17 16.36 15.53
N ALA A 62 1.72 17.59 15.80
CA ALA A 62 1.99 18.74 14.94
C ALA A 62 3.47 19.12 14.90
N VAL A 63 4.18 19.09 16.03
CA VAL A 63 5.64 19.31 16.08
C VAL A 63 6.39 18.21 15.33
N LEU A 64 5.99 16.94 15.51
CA LEU A 64 6.59 15.84 14.77
C LEU A 64 6.37 16.00 13.27
N SER A 65 5.16 16.33 12.84
CA SER A 65 4.83 16.58 11.44
C SER A 65 5.64 17.75 10.85
N TYR A 66 5.73 18.86 11.59
CA TYR A 66 6.54 20.01 11.22
C TYR A 66 8.01 19.64 11.01
N LYS A 67 8.59 18.87 11.95
CA LYS A 67 9.99 18.43 11.87
C LYS A 67 10.23 17.43 10.75
N GLN A 68 9.29 16.52 10.50
CA GLN A 68 9.38 15.57 9.39
C GLN A 68 9.34 16.28 8.04
N LYS A 69 8.41 17.21 7.85
CA LYS A 69 8.26 18.00 6.62
C LYS A 69 9.51 18.80 6.27
N ARG A 70 10.22 19.30 7.29
CA ARG A 70 11.43 20.13 7.14
C ARG A 70 12.73 19.38 7.39
N ASN A 71 12.66 18.06 7.61
CA ASN A 71 13.82 17.20 7.89
C ASN A 71 14.68 17.71 9.06
N ILE A 72 14.04 18.20 10.13
CA ILE A 72 14.70 18.73 11.32
C ILE A 72 15.06 17.57 12.24
N ILE A 73 16.19 16.93 11.94
CA ILE A 73 16.72 15.77 12.67
C ILE A 73 18.17 16.07 13.05
N ASN A 74 18.51 15.91 14.33
CA ASN A 74 19.91 15.92 14.72
C ASN A 74 20.54 14.56 14.40
N ARG A 75 21.09 14.44 13.19
CA ARG A 75 21.68 13.20 12.65
C ARG A 75 22.88 12.66 13.44
N ALA A 76 23.44 13.46 14.36
CA ALA A 76 24.50 12.98 15.26
C ALA A 76 23.97 11.95 16.29
N TYR A 77 22.68 11.98 16.62
CA TYR A 77 22.09 11.14 17.66
C TYR A 77 20.75 10.51 17.29
N GLN A 78 20.09 11.00 16.25
CA GLN A 78 18.73 10.59 15.90
C GLN A 78 18.66 10.21 14.42
N THR A 79 18.04 9.06 14.18
CA THR A 79 17.73 8.57 12.82
C THR A 79 16.32 8.96 12.38
N GLN A 80 15.48 9.44 13.31
CA GLN A 80 14.10 9.87 13.07
C GLN A 80 13.81 11.17 13.81
N ALA A 81 12.85 11.96 13.29
CA ALA A 81 12.38 13.15 13.99
C ALA A 81 11.63 12.76 15.27
N ASP A 82 11.92 13.46 16.37
CA ASP A 82 11.15 13.37 17.61
C ASP A 82 10.04 14.43 17.69
N ASN A 83 9.26 14.43 18.77
CA ASN A 83 8.18 15.38 19.04
C ASN A 83 8.55 16.45 20.10
N ILE A 84 9.84 16.74 20.27
CA ILE A 84 10.42 17.72 21.19
C ILE A 84 10.83 18.98 20.41
N VAL A 85 10.43 20.15 20.93
CA VAL A 85 10.90 21.44 20.41
C VAL A 85 12.23 21.79 21.07
N GLY A 86 13.31 21.42 20.38
CA GLY A 86 14.68 21.78 20.75
C GLY A 86 15.28 22.88 19.87
N LYS A 87 16.58 23.13 20.03
CA LYS A 87 17.33 24.22 19.37
C LYS A 87 17.05 24.34 17.86
N MET A 88 17.13 23.23 17.13
CA MET A 88 16.92 23.23 15.68
C MET A 88 15.46 23.51 15.30
N THR A 89 14.52 22.99 16.09
CA THR A 89 13.08 23.17 15.84
C THR A 89 12.66 24.61 16.11
N ILE A 90 13.08 25.20 17.23
CA ILE A 90 12.72 26.57 17.55
C ILE A 90 13.39 27.57 16.59
N ALA A 91 14.62 27.31 16.14
CA ALA A 91 15.28 28.13 15.14
C ALA A 91 14.56 28.09 13.77
N SER A 92 14.07 26.92 13.36
CA SER A 92 13.29 26.79 12.12
C SER A 92 11.92 27.46 12.22
N LEU A 93 11.20 27.26 13.32
CA LEU A 93 9.91 27.93 13.53
C LEU A 93 10.10 29.45 13.50
N ASP A 94 11.15 29.96 14.14
CA ASP A 94 11.45 31.39 14.18
C ASP A 94 11.81 31.98 12.82
N SER A 95 12.66 31.30 12.04
CA SER A 95 13.06 31.77 10.71
C SER A 95 11.90 31.81 9.73
N GLU A 96 11.00 30.82 9.76
CA GLU A 96 9.84 30.76 8.87
C GLU A 96 8.74 31.73 9.29
N MET A 97 8.51 31.91 10.59
CA MET A 97 7.63 32.97 11.08
C MET A 97 8.15 34.36 10.69
N LEU A 98 9.45 34.60 10.82
CA LEU A 98 10.06 35.87 10.39
C LEU A 98 9.92 36.08 8.87
N ALA A 99 10.13 35.04 8.06
CA ALA A 99 9.94 35.14 6.61
C ALA A 99 8.49 35.49 6.24
N ARG A 100 7.52 34.91 6.95
CA ARG A 100 6.09 35.23 6.80
C ARG A 100 5.77 36.66 7.21
N GLU A 101 6.34 37.12 8.32
CA GLU A 101 6.17 38.50 8.82
C GLU A 101 6.75 39.57 7.88
N ASN A 102 7.71 39.19 7.04
CA ASN A 102 8.40 40.06 6.09
C ASN A 102 7.90 39.92 4.62
N GLY A 103 6.90 39.09 4.35
CA GLY A 103 6.31 38.93 3.01
C GLY A 103 5.53 40.17 2.53
N PRO A 104 5.32 40.35 1.21
CA PRO A 104 4.64 41.53 0.68
C PRO A 104 3.17 41.59 1.12
N ALA A 105 2.69 42.81 1.42
CA ALA A 105 1.36 43.08 1.91
C ALA A 105 0.24 42.55 0.98
N PRO A 106 -0.99 42.33 1.49
CA PRO A 106 -2.12 41.88 0.68
C PRO A 106 -2.37 42.83 -0.49
N VAL A 107 -2.54 42.28 -1.68
CA VAL A 107 -2.91 43.03 -2.88
C VAL A 107 -4.30 43.67 -2.66
N PRO A 108 -4.52 44.96 -2.96
CA PRO A 108 -5.83 45.59 -2.84
C PRO A 108 -6.84 44.97 -3.83
N PRO A 109 -8.16 45.03 -3.53
CA PRO A 109 -9.19 44.40 -4.35
C PRO A 109 -9.29 45.02 -5.75
N SER A 110 -9.31 44.17 -6.77
CA SER A 110 -9.47 44.54 -8.19
C SER A 110 -10.91 45.00 -8.51
N PRO A 111 -11.10 45.88 -9.53
CA PRO A 111 -12.40 46.45 -9.89
C PRO A 111 -13.40 45.40 -10.44
N PRO A 112 -14.72 45.67 -10.35
CA PRO A 112 -15.77 44.68 -10.62
C PRO A 112 -15.93 44.37 -12.12
N PHE A 113 -16.08 43.08 -12.44
CA PHE A 113 -16.49 42.59 -13.75
C PHE A 113 -18.04 42.62 -13.91
N PRO A 114 -18.56 42.69 -15.16
CA PRO A 114 -20.00 42.77 -15.42
C PRO A 114 -20.77 41.50 -15.03
N PRO A 115 -22.08 41.59 -14.74
CA PRO A 115 -22.85 40.52 -14.13
C PRO A 115 -23.09 39.34 -15.07
N GLU A 116 -22.84 38.14 -14.54
CA GLU A 116 -23.06 36.84 -15.17
C GLU A 116 -24.55 36.43 -15.10
N PRO A 117 -25.09 35.64 -16.04
CA PRO A 117 -26.49 35.19 -16.03
C PRO A 117 -26.85 34.35 -14.79
N PRO A 118 -28.11 34.35 -14.34
CA PRO A 118 -28.51 33.67 -13.10
C PRO A 118 -28.35 32.16 -13.20
N GLU A 119 -27.59 31.60 -12.26
CA GLU A 119 -27.43 30.16 -12.03
C GLU A 119 -28.80 29.46 -11.78
N PRO A 120 -29.01 28.23 -12.28
CA PRO A 120 -30.16 27.43 -11.89
C PRO A 120 -30.10 27.09 -10.38
N PRO A 121 -31.25 27.00 -9.69
CA PRO A 121 -31.27 26.83 -8.25
C PRO A 121 -30.61 25.51 -7.83
N PRO A 122 -29.89 25.50 -6.68
CA PRO A 122 -29.20 24.32 -6.21
C PRO A 122 -30.22 23.23 -5.85
N HIS A 123 -30.07 22.06 -6.45
CA HIS A 123 -30.75 20.86 -5.96
C HIS A 123 -30.24 20.54 -4.54
N PRO A 124 -31.13 20.21 -3.59
CA PRO A 124 -30.72 19.82 -2.25
C PRO A 124 -30.16 18.40 -2.31
N ILE A 125 -28.83 18.27 -2.43
CA ILE A 125 -28.16 16.99 -2.18
C ILE A 125 -27.61 17.05 -0.76
N LEU A 126 -28.10 16.13 0.06
CA LEU A 126 -27.55 15.79 1.37
C LEU A 126 -26.04 15.53 1.26
N ASN A 127 -25.25 16.41 1.87
CA ASN A 127 -23.81 16.19 2.05
C ASN A 127 -23.58 15.14 3.14
N PHE A 128 -23.34 13.89 2.73
CA PHE A 128 -22.66 12.90 3.55
C PHE A 128 -21.43 12.39 2.77
N ALA A 129 -20.25 12.61 3.36
CA ALA A 129 -18.93 12.14 2.92
C ALA A 129 -18.43 12.66 1.56
N MET A 130 -17.97 13.93 1.50
CA MET A 130 -16.95 14.29 0.51
C MET A 130 -15.58 13.92 1.08
N THR A 131 -15.01 12.83 0.55
CA THR A 131 -13.58 12.56 0.61
C THR A 131 -12.84 13.80 0.10
N ASP A 132 -11.74 14.18 0.76
CA ASP A 132 -10.83 15.21 0.22
C ASP A 132 -10.51 14.83 -1.23
N PRO A 133 -10.80 15.70 -2.24
CA PRO A 133 -10.83 15.39 -3.67
C PRO A 133 -9.42 15.20 -4.26
N SER A 134 -8.50 14.62 -3.49
CA SER A 134 -7.12 14.38 -3.89
C SER A 134 -6.88 12.96 -4.40
N ILE A 135 -7.89 12.07 -4.38
CA ILE A 135 -7.82 10.70 -4.93
C ILE A 135 -8.90 10.55 -5.99
N TYR A 136 -8.50 10.38 -7.25
CA TYR A 136 -9.42 10.10 -8.35
C TYR A 136 -9.14 8.72 -8.90
N VAL A 137 -10.19 7.91 -9.05
CA VAL A 137 -10.08 6.61 -9.68
C VAL A 137 -10.98 6.57 -10.91
N THR A 138 -10.41 6.18 -12.05
CA THR A 138 -11.15 6.05 -13.31
C THR A 138 -10.85 4.71 -13.97
N VAL A 139 -11.82 4.19 -14.73
CA VAL A 139 -11.58 3.04 -15.61
C VAL A 139 -10.96 3.58 -16.89
N GLU A 140 -9.74 3.12 -17.19
CA GLU A 140 -8.99 3.53 -18.37
C GLU A 140 -9.16 2.51 -19.50
N GLY A 141 -9.95 2.89 -20.51
CA GLY A 141 -10.38 2.03 -21.62
C GLY A 141 -11.77 1.45 -21.36
N SER A 142 -12.05 0.26 -21.89
CA SER A 142 -13.30 -0.46 -21.65
C SER A 142 -13.13 -1.52 -20.57
N VAL A 143 -14.21 -1.78 -19.83
CA VAL A 143 -14.33 -3.02 -19.06
C VAL A 143 -14.47 -4.16 -20.07
N THR A 144 -13.52 -5.07 -20.08
CA THR A 144 -13.48 -6.18 -21.03
C THR A 144 -14.09 -7.42 -20.41
N PRO A 145 -15.11 -8.04 -21.01
CA PRO A 145 -15.42 -9.44 -20.75
C PRO A 145 -14.16 -10.25 -20.98
N GLY A 146 -13.78 -11.04 -19.99
CA GLY A 146 -12.53 -11.79 -20.01
C GLY A 146 -12.74 -13.18 -19.46
N THR A 147 -12.00 -14.12 -20.02
CA THR A 147 -11.90 -15.46 -19.46
C THR A 147 -10.48 -15.63 -18.94
N ALA A 148 -10.36 -15.80 -17.63
CA ALA A 148 -9.11 -16.28 -17.05
C ALA A 148 -8.87 -17.72 -17.54
N PRO A 149 -7.69 -18.02 -18.09
CA PRO A 149 -7.43 -19.31 -18.74
C PRO A 149 -7.55 -20.47 -17.75
N SER A 150 -7.81 -21.68 -18.25
CA SER A 150 -7.67 -22.89 -17.43
C SER A 150 -6.23 -23.03 -16.92
N ARG A 151 -6.07 -23.61 -15.74
CA ARG A 151 -4.77 -23.69 -15.07
C ARG A 151 -4.70 -24.89 -14.16
N LYS A 152 -3.52 -25.50 -14.01
CA LYS A 152 -3.30 -26.50 -12.97
C LYS A 152 -2.91 -25.81 -11.66
N ALA A 153 -3.45 -26.29 -10.55
CA ALA A 153 -3.07 -25.85 -9.21
C ALA A 153 -2.93 -27.05 -8.26
N ILE A 154 -2.32 -26.86 -7.08
CA ILE A 154 -2.33 -27.91 -6.06
C ILE A 154 -3.72 -28.03 -5.42
N ASP A 155 -4.16 -29.27 -5.21
CA ASP A 155 -5.27 -29.59 -4.32
C ASP A 155 -4.92 -29.19 -2.87
N PRO A 156 -5.67 -28.27 -2.26
CA PRO A 156 -5.37 -27.83 -0.90
C PRO A 156 -5.49 -28.93 0.16
N GLY A 157 -6.26 -29.99 -0.12
CA GLY A 157 -6.32 -31.17 0.75
C GLY A 157 -5.02 -31.97 0.81
N SER A 158 -4.16 -31.85 -0.20
CA SER A 158 -2.85 -32.52 -0.22
C SER A 158 -1.83 -31.90 0.74
N PHE A 159 -2.14 -30.73 1.32
CA PHE A 159 -1.27 -30.04 2.28
C PHE A 159 -1.27 -30.64 3.68
N LEU A 160 -2.32 -31.38 4.06
CA LEU A 160 -2.60 -31.77 5.45
C LEU A 160 -2.22 -33.23 5.77
N GLY A 161 -1.34 -33.86 4.99
CA GLY A 161 -0.93 -35.27 5.20
C GLY A 161 0.52 -35.56 4.83
N SER A 162 0.95 -36.82 4.92
CA SER A 162 2.28 -37.31 4.52
C SER A 162 2.41 -37.67 3.03
N GLY A 163 1.31 -37.58 2.29
CA GLY A 163 1.25 -37.95 0.87
C GLY A 163 1.94 -36.96 -0.06
N LYS A 164 2.13 -37.39 -1.31
CA LYS A 164 2.62 -36.52 -2.39
C LYS A 164 1.62 -35.41 -2.68
N THR A 165 2.16 -34.27 -3.10
CA THR A 165 1.38 -33.14 -3.62
C THR A 165 0.52 -33.58 -4.80
N ARG A 166 -0.78 -33.23 -4.80
CA ARG A 166 -1.70 -33.57 -5.90
C ARG A 166 -2.06 -32.33 -6.71
N TRP A 167 -2.12 -32.49 -8.03
CA TRP A 167 -2.58 -31.44 -8.94
C TRP A 167 -4.07 -31.59 -9.25
N ILE A 168 -4.73 -30.46 -9.42
CA ILE A 168 -6.10 -30.35 -9.90
C ILE A 168 -6.14 -29.41 -11.09
N ASP A 169 -7.03 -29.70 -12.04
CA ASP A 169 -7.34 -28.81 -13.14
C ASP A 169 -8.37 -27.79 -12.66
N LEU A 170 -7.99 -26.51 -12.70
CA LEU A 170 -8.90 -25.41 -12.52
C LEU A 170 -9.53 -25.07 -13.88
N PRO A 171 -10.86 -24.96 -13.94
CA PRO A 171 -11.53 -24.62 -15.17
C PRO A 171 -11.19 -23.19 -15.58
N GLN A 172 -11.48 -22.86 -16.83
CA GLN A 172 -11.51 -21.48 -17.28
C GLN A 172 -12.55 -20.71 -16.47
N ILE A 173 -12.20 -19.52 -15.98
CA ILE A 173 -13.10 -18.68 -15.18
C ILE A 173 -13.53 -17.46 -15.99
N SER A 174 -14.82 -17.31 -16.21
CA SER A 174 -15.38 -16.11 -16.80
C SER A 174 -15.44 -14.96 -15.78
N GLY A 175 -15.27 -13.74 -16.26
CA GLY A 175 -15.33 -12.54 -15.45
C GLY A 175 -15.15 -11.28 -16.26
N LYS A 176 -14.90 -10.18 -15.55
CA LYS A 176 -14.62 -8.87 -16.12
C LYS A 176 -13.24 -8.41 -15.68
N THR A 177 -12.49 -7.83 -16.61
CA THR A 177 -11.22 -7.19 -16.32
C THR A 177 -11.35 -5.70 -16.55
N ALA A 178 -10.72 -4.91 -15.67
CA ALA A 178 -10.64 -3.47 -15.82
C ALA A 178 -9.25 -2.99 -15.44
N ARG A 179 -8.77 -1.98 -16.15
CA ARG A 179 -7.57 -1.22 -15.78
C ARG A 179 -8.03 0.08 -15.16
N LEU A 180 -7.56 0.32 -13.95
CA LEU A 180 -7.91 1.49 -13.15
C LEU A 180 -6.70 2.42 -13.11
N LYS A 181 -6.94 3.69 -13.42
CA LYS A 181 -6.00 4.77 -13.18
C LYS A 181 -6.37 5.42 -11.86
N VAL A 182 -5.40 5.50 -10.96
CA VAL A 182 -5.54 6.18 -9.67
C VAL A 182 -4.65 7.41 -9.72
N GLU A 183 -5.26 8.59 -9.66
CA GLU A 183 -4.55 9.86 -9.66
C GLU A 183 -4.59 10.45 -8.25
N LYS A 184 -3.41 10.71 -7.69
CA LYS A 184 -3.30 11.22 -6.34
C LYS A 184 -2.12 12.15 -6.18
N LYS A 185 -2.37 13.37 -5.69
CA LYS A 185 -1.35 14.40 -5.46
C LYS A 185 -0.43 14.63 -6.69
N GLY A 186 -1.02 14.56 -7.89
CA GLY A 186 -0.29 14.72 -9.15
C GLY A 186 0.51 13.49 -9.62
N ALA A 187 0.50 12.39 -8.87
CA ALA A 187 1.06 11.11 -9.28
C ALA A 187 -0.02 10.20 -9.87
N ILE A 188 0.37 9.38 -10.85
CA ILE A 188 -0.46 8.35 -11.47
C ILE A 188 -0.04 7.00 -10.94
N PHE A 189 -1.02 6.17 -10.64
CA PHE A 189 -0.86 4.76 -10.31
C PHE A 189 -1.83 3.90 -11.11
N TRP A 190 -1.44 2.64 -11.30
CA TRP A 190 -2.22 1.67 -12.05
C TRP A 190 -2.59 0.49 -11.18
N VAL A 191 -3.86 0.10 -11.25
CA VAL A 191 -4.39 -1.11 -10.62
C VAL A 191 -5.16 -1.89 -11.66
N VAL A 192 -4.89 -3.18 -11.79
CA VAL A 192 -5.67 -4.05 -12.67
C VAL A 192 -6.62 -4.88 -11.82
N ALA A 193 -7.90 -4.80 -12.13
CA ALA A 193 -8.94 -5.54 -11.43
C ALA A 193 -9.43 -6.72 -12.28
N PHE A 194 -9.60 -7.88 -11.64
CA PHE A 194 -10.37 -9.00 -12.17
C PHE A 194 -11.54 -9.30 -11.24
N VAL A 195 -12.74 -9.40 -11.81
CA VAL A 195 -13.98 -9.66 -11.11
C VAL A 195 -14.59 -10.94 -11.68
N PRO A 196 -14.57 -12.07 -10.94
CA PRO A 196 -15.20 -13.31 -11.37
C PRO A 196 -16.71 -13.16 -11.57
N ASP A 197 -17.28 -13.87 -12.53
CA ASP A 197 -18.73 -13.91 -12.73
C ASP A 197 -19.47 -14.42 -11.48
N GLY A 198 -20.64 -13.84 -11.23
CA GLY A 198 -21.41 -14.08 -10.02
C GLY A 198 -20.93 -13.31 -8.79
N THR A 199 -19.95 -12.40 -8.94
CA THR A 199 -19.70 -11.35 -7.95
C THR A 199 -20.83 -10.33 -8.04
N ILE A 200 -21.73 -10.29 -7.04
CA ILE A 200 -22.96 -9.47 -7.09
C ILE A 200 -22.74 -8.10 -6.43
N VAL A 201 -22.15 -8.10 -5.23
CA VAL A 201 -21.71 -6.90 -4.50
C VAL A 201 -20.37 -7.22 -3.86
N SER A 202 -19.52 -6.22 -3.68
CA SER A 202 -18.21 -6.43 -3.08
C SER A 202 -17.96 -5.44 -1.96
N HIS A 203 -18.07 -5.95 -0.73
CA HIS A 203 -17.43 -5.39 0.46
C HIS A 203 -16.16 -6.19 0.78
N LYS A 204 -15.64 -6.95 -0.18
CA LYS A 204 -14.50 -7.86 0.00
C LYS A 204 -13.55 -7.64 -1.15
N LEU A 205 -12.27 -7.41 -0.88
CA LEU A 205 -11.27 -7.29 -1.93
C LEU A 205 -10.01 -8.04 -1.56
N HIS A 206 -9.31 -8.52 -2.58
CA HIS A 206 -8.02 -9.13 -2.42
C HIS A 206 -6.96 -8.39 -3.22
N VAL A 207 -5.94 -7.85 -2.54
CA VAL A 207 -4.82 -7.15 -3.18
C VAL A 207 -3.66 -8.10 -3.39
N PHE A 208 -3.26 -8.30 -4.65
CA PHE A 208 -2.07 -9.04 -5.01
C PHE A 208 -0.92 -8.06 -5.36
N PHE A 209 0.21 -8.22 -4.68
CA PHE A 209 1.45 -7.50 -4.96
C PHE A 209 2.38 -8.39 -5.80
N HIS A 210 2.62 -7.95 -7.03
CA HIS A 210 3.52 -8.66 -7.93
C HIS A 210 5.00 -8.50 -7.52
N PRO A 211 5.88 -9.45 -7.90
CA PRO A 211 7.34 -9.27 -7.84
C PRO A 211 7.82 -7.96 -8.44
N THR A 212 8.92 -7.42 -7.92
CA THR A 212 9.54 -6.21 -8.46
C THR A 212 9.70 -6.28 -9.98
N PRO A 213 9.45 -5.17 -10.70
CA PRO A 213 9.56 -5.15 -12.16
C PRO A 213 11.03 -5.20 -12.60
N VAL A 214 12.00 -5.14 -11.67
CA VAL A 214 13.38 -5.56 -11.88
C VAL A 214 13.61 -6.91 -11.21
N GLN A 215 14.03 -7.92 -11.98
CA GLN A 215 14.22 -9.29 -11.50
C GLN A 215 15.69 -9.71 -11.68
N VAL A 216 16.25 -10.41 -10.70
CA VAL A 216 17.66 -10.81 -10.72
C VAL A 216 17.78 -12.32 -10.95
N TYR A 217 18.30 -12.69 -12.13
CA TYR A 217 18.51 -14.09 -12.50
C TYR A 217 19.60 -14.22 -13.57
N PRO A 218 20.29 -15.38 -13.69
CA PRO A 218 21.34 -15.56 -14.68
C PRO A 218 20.76 -15.81 -16.07
N ASP A 219 21.43 -15.32 -17.12
CA ASP A 219 21.02 -15.53 -18.53
C ASP A 219 21.13 -16.98 -18.98
N LYS A 220 21.97 -17.77 -18.30
CA LYS A 220 22.18 -19.19 -18.56
C LYS A 220 22.31 -19.97 -17.24
N PRO A 221 21.92 -21.25 -17.22
CA PRO A 221 22.09 -22.11 -16.04
C PRO A 221 23.54 -22.06 -15.51
N GLY A 222 23.70 -21.84 -14.20
CA GLY A 222 25.01 -21.70 -13.54
C GLY A 222 25.75 -20.37 -13.81
N GLY A 223 25.15 -19.44 -14.54
CA GLY A 223 25.71 -18.11 -14.80
C GLY A 223 25.65 -17.19 -13.57
N LYS A 224 26.33 -16.03 -13.66
CA LYS A 224 26.21 -14.97 -12.65
C LYS A 224 24.81 -14.34 -12.71
N PRO A 225 24.18 -14.04 -11.57
CA PRO A 225 22.91 -13.32 -11.57
C PRO A 225 23.07 -11.93 -12.18
N VAL A 226 22.15 -11.53 -13.05
CA VAL A 226 22.10 -10.20 -13.65
C VAL A 226 20.69 -9.62 -13.48
N ALA A 227 20.58 -8.29 -13.44
CA ALA A 227 19.31 -7.61 -13.29
C ALA A 227 18.62 -7.44 -14.65
N HIS A 228 17.37 -7.89 -14.73
CA HIS A 228 16.49 -7.81 -15.89
C HIS A 228 15.37 -6.82 -15.60
N ILE A 229 15.22 -5.81 -16.44
CA ILE A 229 14.09 -4.87 -16.39
C ILE A 229 12.93 -5.55 -17.12
N ILE A 230 11.95 -6.03 -16.36
CA ILE A 230 10.73 -6.65 -16.86
C ILE A 230 9.69 -5.57 -17.22
N ALA A 231 9.64 -4.50 -16.44
CA ALA A 231 8.90 -3.28 -16.75
C ALA A 231 9.64 -2.04 -16.24
N ASP A 232 9.64 -0.98 -17.02
CA ASP A 232 10.47 0.21 -16.77
C ASP A 232 9.66 1.31 -16.07
N ASP A 233 10.13 1.82 -14.94
CA ASP A 233 9.45 2.92 -14.23
C ASP A 233 9.31 4.18 -15.12
N ARG A 234 10.17 4.37 -16.14
CA ARG A 234 10.15 5.53 -17.05
C ARG A 234 8.92 5.60 -17.95
N ASN A 235 8.28 4.47 -18.26
CA ASN A 235 7.09 4.41 -19.12
C ASN A 235 5.80 4.06 -18.36
N TYR A 236 5.88 3.98 -17.02
CA TYR A 236 4.78 3.60 -16.15
C TYR A 236 3.57 4.53 -16.31
N ASP A 237 3.76 5.85 -16.30
CA ASP A 237 2.64 6.81 -16.38
C ASP A 237 1.88 6.70 -17.70
N SER A 238 2.60 6.39 -18.79
CA SER A 238 2.02 6.13 -20.11
C SER A 238 1.44 4.71 -20.28
N TRP A 239 1.56 3.86 -19.26
CA TRP A 239 1.19 2.45 -19.30
C TRP A 239 1.83 1.71 -20.48
N GLY A 240 3.17 1.65 -20.45
CA GLY A 240 4.00 0.98 -21.45
C GLY A 240 3.59 -0.48 -21.73
N SER A 241 4.03 -1.00 -22.88
CA SER A 241 3.73 -2.39 -23.29
C SER A 241 4.28 -3.43 -22.33
N ASP A 242 5.42 -3.17 -21.73
CA ASP A 242 6.02 -3.97 -20.66
C ASP A 242 5.14 -4.03 -19.40
N TRP A 243 4.53 -2.93 -18.99
CA TRP A 243 3.55 -2.92 -17.89
C TRP A 243 2.26 -3.67 -18.24
N LYS A 244 1.79 -3.57 -19.50
CA LYS A 244 0.67 -4.38 -20.01
C LYS A 244 0.99 -5.87 -19.94
N ASP A 245 2.17 -6.27 -20.41
CA ASP A 245 2.62 -7.66 -20.41
C ASP A 245 2.79 -8.19 -18.99
N LEU A 246 3.33 -7.38 -18.07
CA LEU A 246 3.47 -7.71 -16.66
C LEU A 246 2.09 -7.90 -16.00
N ALA A 247 1.16 -6.99 -16.25
CA ALA A 247 -0.20 -7.08 -15.73
C ALA A 247 -0.91 -8.34 -16.26
N GLN A 248 -0.85 -8.59 -17.58
CA GLN A 248 -1.48 -9.74 -18.20
C GLN A 248 -0.88 -11.06 -17.69
N ARG A 249 0.45 -11.11 -17.51
CA ARG A 249 1.15 -12.25 -16.91
C ARG A 249 0.56 -12.60 -15.56
N TYR A 250 0.45 -11.64 -14.64
CA TYR A 250 -0.05 -11.94 -13.30
C TYR A 250 -1.55 -12.19 -13.28
N LEU A 251 -2.33 -11.48 -14.12
CA LEU A 251 -3.75 -11.77 -14.31
C LEU A 251 -3.96 -13.24 -14.71
N ASN A 252 -3.20 -13.75 -15.68
CA ASN A 252 -3.28 -15.13 -16.15
C ASN A 252 -2.88 -16.18 -15.08
N ILE A 253 -2.18 -15.75 -14.02
CA ILE A 253 -1.74 -16.62 -12.93
C ILE A 253 -2.75 -16.59 -11.78
N THR A 254 -3.15 -15.39 -11.33
CA THR A 254 -3.92 -15.19 -10.10
C THR A 254 -5.43 -15.25 -10.33
N ALA A 255 -5.93 -14.67 -11.43
CA ALA A 255 -7.36 -14.64 -11.74
C ALA A 255 -8.03 -16.02 -11.78
N PRO A 256 -7.49 -17.06 -12.47
CA PRO A 256 -8.17 -18.34 -12.53
C PRO A 256 -8.17 -19.06 -11.17
N GLN A 257 -7.10 -18.88 -10.38
CA GLN A 257 -6.97 -19.49 -9.07
C GLN A 257 -7.89 -18.86 -8.01
N LEU A 258 -7.98 -17.52 -8.00
CA LEU A 258 -8.90 -16.79 -7.13
C LEU A 258 -10.34 -17.06 -7.55
N GLY A 259 -10.66 -16.92 -8.84
CA GLY A 259 -12.01 -17.09 -9.35
C GLY A 259 -12.57 -18.51 -9.18
N ALA A 260 -11.70 -19.53 -9.22
CA ALA A 260 -12.08 -20.91 -8.88
C ALA A 260 -12.31 -21.11 -7.36
N ALA A 261 -11.66 -20.31 -6.51
CA ALA A 261 -11.75 -20.44 -5.06
C ALA A 261 -12.86 -19.57 -4.44
N ARG A 262 -13.10 -18.37 -4.99
CA ARG A 262 -13.86 -17.28 -4.38
C ARG A 262 -14.44 -16.33 -5.42
N LYS A 263 -15.53 -15.64 -5.06
CA LYS A 263 -16.24 -14.68 -5.90
C LYS A 263 -16.17 -13.27 -5.32
N PHE A 264 -14.97 -12.69 -5.36
CA PHE A 264 -14.75 -11.29 -5.02
C PHE A 264 -13.67 -10.67 -5.93
N PRO A 265 -13.59 -9.33 -6.02
CA PRO A 265 -12.56 -8.65 -6.80
C PRO A 265 -11.13 -9.01 -6.37
N LEU A 266 -10.31 -9.33 -7.36
CA LEU A 266 -8.87 -9.35 -7.30
C LEU A 266 -8.34 -8.02 -7.82
N LEU A 267 -7.50 -7.35 -7.03
CA LEU A 267 -6.76 -6.15 -7.42
C LEU A 267 -5.28 -6.51 -7.53
N ILE A 268 -4.68 -6.28 -8.70
CA ILE A 268 -3.24 -6.36 -8.91
C ILE A 268 -2.71 -4.94 -8.88
N ALA A 269 -2.07 -4.56 -7.77
CA ALA A 269 -1.46 -3.25 -7.63
C ALA A 269 -0.16 -3.22 -8.44
N MET A 270 -0.10 -2.37 -9.48
CA MET A 270 1.06 -2.28 -10.36
C MET A 270 2.09 -1.35 -9.72
N MET A 271 3.09 -1.92 -9.07
CA MET A 271 4.04 -1.19 -8.24
C MET A 271 5.33 -0.90 -8.99
N ARG A 272 5.70 0.39 -9.04
CA ARG A 272 7.00 0.86 -9.52
C ARG A 272 8.14 0.24 -8.73
N ASN A 273 9.27 -0.03 -9.36
CA ASN A 273 10.44 -0.60 -8.69
C ASN A 273 10.90 0.25 -7.49
N ALA A 274 10.85 1.59 -7.64
CA ALA A 274 11.25 2.53 -6.60
C ALA A 274 10.46 2.36 -5.28
N ALA A 275 9.20 1.90 -5.35
CA ALA A 275 8.35 1.72 -4.17
C ALA A 275 8.79 0.56 -3.26
N ALA A 276 9.63 -0.35 -3.74
CA ALA A 276 10.04 -1.51 -2.94
C ALA A 276 10.91 -1.07 -1.77
N ASN A 277 11.86 -0.16 -2.02
CA ASN A 277 12.85 0.28 -1.04
C ASN A 277 12.59 1.70 -0.51
N HIS A 278 11.96 2.56 -1.31
CA HIS A 278 11.70 3.95 -0.97
C HIS A 278 10.25 4.30 -1.25
N PRO A 279 9.29 3.71 -0.52
CA PRO A 279 7.89 3.98 -0.74
C PRO A 279 7.55 5.42 -0.30
N THR A 280 7.02 6.19 -1.23
CA THR A 280 6.59 7.58 -1.04
C THR A 280 5.24 7.79 -1.71
N ALA A 281 4.58 8.90 -1.39
CA ALA A 281 3.33 9.29 -2.05
C ALA A 281 3.45 9.48 -3.57
N ALA A 282 4.67 9.53 -4.13
CA ALA A 282 4.90 9.68 -5.57
C ALA A 282 5.10 8.36 -6.33
N ASN A 283 5.41 7.25 -5.63
CA ASN A 283 5.75 5.98 -6.29
C ASN A 283 5.01 4.75 -5.74
N ASP A 284 4.33 4.88 -4.60
CA ASP A 284 3.55 3.83 -3.96
C ASP A 284 2.10 4.30 -3.80
N VAL A 285 1.18 3.63 -4.49
CA VAL A 285 -0.27 3.93 -4.51
C VAL A 285 -0.92 3.94 -3.12
N PHE A 286 -0.31 3.23 -2.16
CA PHE A 286 -0.80 3.08 -0.80
C PHE A 286 0.07 3.82 0.24
N ALA A 287 1.05 4.63 -0.16
CA ALA A 287 1.91 5.36 0.78
C ALA A 287 1.19 6.47 1.54
N ASP A 288 0.17 7.06 0.93
CA ASP A 288 -0.65 8.09 1.52
C ASP A 288 -2.10 7.59 1.53
N ARG A 289 -2.86 7.87 2.60
CA ARG A 289 -4.28 7.47 2.82
C ARG A 289 -4.66 6.11 2.18
N PRO A 290 -4.01 4.98 2.54
CA PRO A 290 -4.18 3.70 1.87
C PRO A 290 -5.61 3.16 1.88
N LEU A 291 -6.32 3.34 3.00
CA LEU A 291 -7.69 2.88 3.16
C LEU A 291 -8.65 3.69 2.29
N ASP A 292 -8.47 5.01 2.20
CA ASP A 292 -9.26 5.87 1.31
C ASP A 292 -8.98 5.51 -0.16
N THR A 293 -7.71 5.28 -0.52
CA THR A 293 -7.36 4.82 -1.87
C THR A 293 -8.05 3.50 -2.22
N LEU A 294 -8.07 2.53 -1.30
CA LEU A 294 -8.78 1.26 -1.51
C LEU A 294 -10.31 1.44 -1.60
N TYR A 295 -10.85 2.35 -0.80
CA TYR A 295 -12.28 2.67 -0.82
C TYR A 295 -12.71 3.21 -2.19
N GLU A 296 -11.96 4.17 -2.73
CA GLU A 296 -12.24 4.74 -4.05
C GLU A 296 -12.07 3.70 -5.17
N ILE A 297 -11.02 2.86 -5.09
CA ILE A 297 -10.84 1.75 -6.03
C ILE A 297 -12.02 0.79 -5.98
N LEU A 298 -12.44 0.38 -4.78
CA LEU A 298 -13.55 -0.55 -4.60
C LEU A 298 -14.87 0.04 -5.10
N THR A 299 -15.10 1.34 -4.86
CA THR A 299 -16.28 2.07 -5.33
C THR A 299 -16.35 2.04 -6.86
N VAL A 300 -15.25 2.36 -7.55
CA VAL A 300 -15.20 2.27 -9.02
C VAL A 300 -15.36 0.84 -9.52
N VAL A 301 -14.74 -0.14 -8.87
CA VAL A 301 -14.90 -1.56 -9.23
C VAL A 301 -16.35 -1.99 -9.08
N ARG A 302 -17.02 -1.63 -7.98
CA ARG A 302 -18.45 -1.91 -7.79
C ARG A 302 -19.27 -1.25 -8.87
N ASP A 303 -19.15 0.06 -9.04
CA ASP A 303 -20.11 0.82 -9.82
C ASP A 303 -19.89 0.71 -11.33
N LYS A 304 -18.64 0.51 -11.76
CA LYS A 304 -18.28 0.49 -13.20
C LYS A 304 -17.94 -0.90 -13.72
N VAL A 305 -17.43 -1.80 -12.88
CA VAL A 305 -16.99 -3.14 -13.32
C VAL A 305 -18.05 -4.18 -12.99
N ILE A 306 -18.40 -4.34 -11.71
CA ILE A 306 -19.49 -5.21 -11.28
C ILE A 306 -20.79 -4.70 -11.90
N ASN A 307 -21.05 -3.39 -11.75
CA ASN A 307 -22.27 -2.70 -12.16
C ASN A 307 -23.50 -3.43 -11.61
N PRO A 308 -23.67 -3.47 -10.27
CA PRO A 308 -24.75 -4.21 -9.66
C PRO A 308 -26.11 -3.58 -10.00
N PRO A 309 -27.20 -4.32 -9.84
CA PRO A 309 -28.56 -3.77 -9.91
C PRO A 309 -28.74 -2.52 -9.04
N ALA A 310 -29.65 -1.63 -9.42
CA ALA A 310 -29.87 -0.36 -8.73
C ALA A 310 -30.34 -0.51 -7.27
N ASP A 311 -30.95 -1.65 -6.93
CA ASP A 311 -31.40 -2.03 -5.58
C ASP A 311 -30.31 -2.69 -4.72
N ALA A 312 -29.11 -2.91 -5.28
CA ALA A 312 -28.00 -3.46 -4.52
C ALA A 312 -27.56 -2.51 -3.39
N PRO A 313 -27.26 -3.02 -2.18
CA PRO A 313 -26.82 -2.19 -1.06
C PRO A 313 -25.65 -1.29 -1.45
N ALA A 314 -25.75 0.00 -1.09
CA ALA A 314 -24.65 0.94 -1.26
C ALA A 314 -23.42 0.48 -0.49
N LEU A 315 -22.22 0.84 -0.96
CA LEU A 315 -21.05 0.68 -0.11
C LEU A 315 -21.22 1.54 1.14
N PRO A 316 -20.87 1.02 2.33
CA PRO A 316 -20.81 1.85 3.52
C PRO A 316 -19.88 3.03 3.28
N LEU A 317 -20.12 4.17 3.91
CA LEU A 317 -19.30 5.39 3.76
C LEU A 317 -17.90 5.28 4.40
N SER A 318 -17.43 4.07 4.68
CA SER A 318 -16.17 3.79 5.38
C SER A 318 -15.68 2.36 5.14
N MET A 319 -14.36 2.18 5.15
CA MET A 319 -13.69 0.87 5.07
C MET A 319 -14.00 -0.08 6.23
N ASN A 320 -14.59 0.38 7.34
CA ASN A 320 -14.87 -0.45 8.53
C ASN A 320 -15.73 -1.70 8.28
N HIS A 321 -16.44 -1.77 7.17
CA HIS A 321 -17.27 -2.92 6.79
C HIS A 321 -16.74 -3.62 5.53
N VAL A 322 -15.53 -3.27 5.09
CA VAL A 322 -14.85 -3.92 3.98
C VAL A 322 -13.87 -4.95 4.55
N GLU A 323 -13.86 -6.15 3.98
CA GLU A 323 -12.88 -7.19 4.30
C GLU A 323 -11.75 -7.15 3.27
N ILE A 324 -10.52 -6.95 3.77
CA ILE A 324 -9.32 -6.85 2.95
C ILE A 324 -8.47 -8.09 3.22
N GLY A 325 -8.14 -8.79 2.15
CA GLY A 325 -7.02 -9.74 2.12
C GLY A 325 -5.92 -9.21 1.23
N SER A 326 -4.68 -9.56 1.50
CA SER A 326 -3.59 -9.31 0.56
C SER A 326 -2.63 -10.47 0.48
N THR A 327 -2.00 -10.59 -0.69
CA THR A 327 -0.99 -11.60 -0.96
C THR A 327 0.18 -10.99 -1.71
N SER A 328 1.37 -11.51 -1.47
CA SER A 328 2.52 -11.25 -2.33
C SER A 328 3.27 -12.52 -2.63
N PHE A 329 4.17 -12.40 -3.59
CA PHE A 329 5.09 -13.44 -3.95
C PHE A 329 6.46 -12.84 -4.26
N SER A 330 7.52 -13.54 -3.85
CA SER A 330 8.93 -13.18 -4.04
C SER A 330 9.28 -11.76 -3.60
N SER A 331 10.04 -11.03 -4.40
CA SER A 331 10.40 -9.63 -4.13
C SER A 331 9.21 -8.68 -3.98
N GLY A 332 7.99 -9.09 -4.35
CA GLY A 332 6.76 -8.35 -4.12
C GLY A 332 6.42 -8.20 -2.63
N ILE A 333 7.05 -9.00 -1.76
CA ILE A 333 6.95 -8.88 -0.31
C ILE A 333 7.32 -7.48 0.20
N ALA A 334 8.20 -6.75 -0.49
CA ALA A 334 8.56 -5.39 -0.09
C ALA A 334 7.35 -4.46 -0.17
N TYR A 335 6.60 -4.50 -1.27
CA TYR A 335 5.36 -3.74 -1.43
C TYR A 335 4.30 -4.16 -0.42
N HIS A 336 4.19 -5.46 -0.19
CA HIS A 336 3.22 -6.02 0.74
C HIS A 336 3.53 -5.66 2.19
N ALA A 337 4.79 -5.69 2.60
CA ALA A 337 5.21 -5.23 3.94
C ALA A 337 4.95 -3.73 4.11
N ASN A 338 5.22 -2.92 3.08
CA ASN A 338 4.89 -1.49 3.08
C ASN A 338 3.39 -1.25 3.27
N PHE A 339 2.55 -1.97 2.53
CA PHE A 339 1.10 -1.91 2.67
C PHE A 339 0.65 -2.41 4.05
N TYR A 340 1.15 -3.57 4.48
CA TYR A 340 0.86 -4.19 5.76
C TYR A 340 1.11 -3.22 6.91
N ASN A 341 2.30 -2.62 6.98
CA ASN A 341 2.69 -1.72 8.06
C ASN A 341 1.79 -0.48 8.20
N ARG A 342 1.08 -0.10 7.13
CA ARG A 342 0.19 1.06 7.13
C ARG A 342 -1.22 0.75 7.57
N ILE A 343 -1.68 -0.49 7.42
CA ILE A 343 -3.08 -0.86 7.67
C ILE A 343 -3.25 -2.07 8.61
N SER A 344 -2.17 -2.64 9.14
CA SER A 344 -2.18 -3.82 10.03
C SER A 344 -3.00 -3.63 11.30
N THR A 345 -3.21 -2.38 11.74
CA THR A 345 -4.01 -2.05 12.93
C THR A 345 -5.49 -1.85 12.62
N HIS A 346 -5.88 -1.82 11.35
CA HIS A 346 -7.26 -1.58 10.95
C HIS A 346 -8.08 -2.88 10.93
N GLY A 347 -9.26 -2.88 11.56
CA GLY A 347 -10.08 -4.09 11.72
C GLY A 347 -10.57 -4.72 10.41
N SER A 348 -10.61 -3.94 9.33
CA SER A 348 -10.92 -4.38 7.96
C SER A 348 -9.88 -5.30 7.35
N TYR A 349 -8.64 -5.24 7.81
CA TYR A 349 -7.56 -6.03 7.26
C TYR A 349 -7.49 -7.39 7.96
N LEU A 350 -8.02 -8.41 7.29
CA LEU A 350 -8.28 -9.71 7.92
C LEU A 350 -7.13 -10.69 7.72
N GLU A 351 -6.45 -10.63 6.59
CA GLU A 351 -5.35 -11.54 6.29
C GLU A 351 -4.28 -10.98 5.36
N ALA A 352 -3.04 -11.38 5.63
CA ALA A 352 -1.86 -11.12 4.82
C ALA A 352 -1.17 -12.46 4.50
N ILE A 353 -0.95 -12.75 3.23
CA ILE A 353 -0.39 -14.04 2.77
C ILE A 353 0.94 -13.82 2.05
N ASP A 354 2.02 -14.42 2.56
CA ASP A 354 3.32 -14.46 1.88
C ASP A 354 3.52 -15.83 1.23
N LEU A 355 3.71 -15.86 -0.09
CA LEU A 355 3.84 -17.09 -0.86
C LEU A 355 5.28 -17.61 -1.04
N ASP A 356 6.32 -16.86 -0.65
CA ASP A 356 7.71 -17.16 -1.05
C ASP A 356 8.75 -17.15 0.09
N SER A 357 8.30 -17.37 1.32
CA SER A 357 9.07 -17.08 2.54
C SER A 357 10.36 -17.91 2.78
N THR A 358 10.80 -18.80 1.88
CA THR A 358 11.91 -19.74 2.18
C THR A 358 12.84 -20.14 1.05
N TYR A 359 12.59 -19.77 -0.21
CA TYR A 359 13.62 -19.92 -1.26
C TYR A 359 14.52 -18.69 -1.37
N ILE A 360 14.14 -17.61 -0.68
CA ILE A 360 14.89 -16.37 -0.65
C ILE A 360 16.02 -16.49 0.38
N ARG A 361 17.25 -16.59 -0.14
CA ARG A 361 18.49 -16.77 0.64
C ARG A 361 18.95 -15.50 1.37
N SER A 362 18.27 -14.35 1.19
CA SER A 362 18.59 -13.07 1.82
C SER A 362 17.62 -12.71 2.95
N ALA A 363 18.06 -11.88 3.89
CA ALA A 363 17.22 -11.34 4.96
C ALA A 363 16.01 -10.61 4.36
N HIS A 364 14.81 -11.04 4.76
CA HIS A 364 13.55 -10.58 4.19
C HIS A 364 13.04 -9.32 4.88
N ALA A 365 12.29 -8.49 4.14
CA ALA A 365 11.28 -7.63 4.76
C ALA A 365 10.18 -8.56 5.29
N ASP A 366 10.20 -8.85 6.58
CA ASP A 366 9.23 -9.77 7.20
C ASP A 366 7.93 -9.03 7.52
N ILE A 367 6.80 -9.68 7.23
CA ILE A 367 5.50 -9.28 7.76
C ILE A 367 5.34 -10.00 9.09
N SER A 368 5.58 -9.28 10.18
CA SER A 368 5.52 -9.86 11.53
C SER A 368 4.12 -9.75 12.13
N PRO A 369 3.61 -10.82 12.79
CA PRO A 369 2.34 -10.76 13.51
C PRO A 369 2.28 -9.66 14.55
N GLN A 370 1.17 -8.93 14.56
CA GLN A 370 0.85 -7.93 15.57
C GLN A 370 -0.40 -8.36 16.35
N LYS A 371 -0.42 -8.10 17.65
CA LYS A 371 -1.58 -8.42 18.50
C LYS A 371 -2.80 -7.63 18.01
N GLY A 372 -3.87 -8.33 17.65
CA GLY A 372 -5.09 -7.72 17.13
C GLY A 372 -5.01 -7.30 15.66
N GLY A 373 -3.91 -7.60 14.96
CA GLY A 373 -3.76 -7.38 13.53
C GLY A 373 -4.31 -8.53 12.67
N PRO A 374 -4.12 -8.46 11.34
CA PRO A 374 -4.55 -9.51 10.42
C PRO A 374 -3.91 -10.86 10.73
N THR A 375 -4.57 -11.94 10.32
CA THR A 375 -3.94 -13.25 10.28
C THR A 375 -2.84 -13.27 9.21
N ILE A 376 -1.63 -13.64 9.60
CA ILE A 376 -0.55 -13.84 8.66
C ILE A 376 -0.46 -15.31 8.30
N LYS A 377 -0.45 -15.60 7.00
CA LYS A 377 -0.18 -16.92 6.46
C LYS A 377 1.12 -16.88 5.68
N ARG A 378 1.99 -17.85 5.92
CA ARG A 378 3.25 -18.01 5.19
C ARG A 378 3.23 -19.35 4.49
N HIS A 379 3.53 -19.32 3.21
CA HIS A 379 3.79 -20.51 2.43
C HIS A 379 5.29 -20.57 2.21
N THR A 380 5.85 -21.68 2.66
CA THR A 380 7.27 -21.94 2.80
C THR A 380 7.58 -23.28 2.14
N GLN A 381 8.84 -23.54 1.86
CA GLN A 381 9.42 -24.68 1.19
C GLN A 381 10.64 -25.14 2.04
N LYS A 382 10.42 -25.24 3.35
CA LYS A 382 11.41 -25.78 4.30
C LYS A 382 11.28 -27.30 4.37
N GLU A 383 12.41 -27.98 4.39
CA GLU A 383 12.48 -29.44 4.26
C GLU A 383 12.12 -30.21 5.56
N SER A 384 12.11 -29.53 6.71
CA SER A 384 12.11 -30.18 8.03
C SER A 384 11.02 -29.74 9.01
N LEU A 385 10.07 -28.90 8.60
CA LEU A 385 9.03 -28.38 9.49
C LEU A 385 7.63 -28.90 9.13
N PRO A 386 6.81 -29.31 10.12
CA PRO A 386 5.42 -29.71 9.88
C PRO A 386 4.55 -28.48 9.58
N SER A 387 3.68 -28.57 8.57
CA SER A 387 2.69 -27.53 8.27
C SER A 387 1.80 -27.24 9.48
N THR A 388 1.56 -25.96 9.73
CA THR A 388 0.62 -25.43 10.72
C THR A 388 -0.54 -24.70 10.01
N LEU A 389 -1.49 -24.16 10.78
CA LEU A 389 -2.60 -23.35 10.24
C LEU A 389 -2.12 -22.03 9.59
N THR A 390 -0.97 -21.51 10.02
CA THR A 390 -0.44 -20.20 9.59
C THR A 390 0.86 -20.32 8.81
N GLU A 391 1.50 -21.48 8.82
CA GLU A 391 2.75 -21.73 8.09
C GLU A 391 2.64 -23.06 7.36
N VAL A 392 2.53 -23.02 6.04
CA VAL A 392 2.45 -24.21 5.20
C VAL A 392 3.84 -24.52 4.65
N HIS A 393 4.33 -25.74 4.83
CA HIS A 393 5.66 -26.17 4.38
C HIS A 393 5.58 -27.14 3.18
N PHE A 394 6.38 -26.86 2.15
CA PHE A 394 6.50 -27.60 0.89
C PHE A 394 7.93 -28.14 0.69
N PRO A 395 8.35 -29.18 1.43
CA PRO A 395 9.67 -29.76 1.23
C PRO A 395 9.85 -30.23 -0.22
N PRO A 396 11.03 -30.07 -0.83
CA PRO A 396 11.31 -30.57 -2.19
C PRO A 396 10.93 -32.05 -2.38
N SER A 397 11.07 -32.87 -1.34
CA SER A 397 10.68 -34.28 -1.32
C SER A 397 9.19 -34.55 -1.53
N ARG A 398 8.31 -33.56 -1.28
CA ARG A 398 6.86 -33.65 -1.57
C ARG A 398 6.49 -33.20 -2.97
N TRP A 399 7.45 -32.70 -3.75
CA TRP A 399 7.19 -32.22 -5.10
C TRP A 399 7.07 -33.41 -6.04
N ASP A 400 5.94 -33.53 -6.72
CA ASP A 400 5.77 -34.56 -7.74
C ASP A 400 6.55 -34.17 -9.00
N GLY A 401 7.82 -34.60 -9.08
CA GLY A 401 8.73 -34.35 -10.20
C GLY A 401 8.27 -34.90 -11.56
N ASN A 402 7.16 -35.66 -11.60
CA ASN A 402 6.55 -36.20 -12.82
C ASN A 402 5.39 -35.36 -13.33
N ALA A 403 4.94 -34.32 -12.61
CA ALA A 403 3.95 -33.41 -13.16
C ALA A 403 4.52 -32.74 -14.41
N SER A 404 3.69 -32.55 -15.44
CA SER A 404 4.11 -31.95 -16.73
C SER A 404 4.84 -30.61 -16.59
N ASN A 405 4.63 -29.93 -15.45
CA ASN A 405 5.18 -28.62 -15.12
C ASN A 405 6.08 -28.64 -13.87
N ALA A 406 6.37 -29.81 -13.29
CA ALA A 406 7.34 -29.87 -12.20
C ALA A 406 8.75 -29.61 -12.73
N PRO A 407 9.63 -28.95 -11.95
CA PRO A 407 11.03 -28.89 -12.31
C PRO A 407 11.54 -30.32 -12.46
N THR A 408 11.91 -30.69 -13.70
CA THR A 408 12.19 -32.07 -14.07
C THR A 408 13.34 -32.64 -13.23
N GLY A 409 13.06 -33.68 -12.44
CA GLY A 409 14.03 -34.51 -11.73
C GLY A 409 14.31 -34.09 -10.30
N ALA A 410 14.02 -35.00 -9.34
CA ALA A 410 14.35 -34.86 -7.92
C ALA A 410 15.86 -34.68 -7.67
N ASP A 411 16.72 -35.16 -8.59
CA ASP A 411 18.18 -35.03 -8.49
C ASP A 411 18.74 -33.73 -9.12
N LYS A 412 17.89 -32.90 -9.74
CA LYS A 412 18.31 -31.63 -10.38
C LYS A 412 17.88 -30.37 -9.64
N ILE A 413 17.17 -30.48 -8.52
CA ILE A 413 16.90 -29.31 -7.64
C ILE A 413 18.20 -28.77 -7.01
N ALA A 414 19.30 -29.53 -7.04
CA ALA A 414 20.64 -29.07 -6.65
C ALA A 414 21.16 -27.89 -7.51
N VAL A 415 20.64 -27.72 -8.73
CA VAL A 415 20.89 -26.54 -9.56
C VAL A 415 19.54 -25.86 -9.81
N PRO A 416 19.21 -24.77 -9.10
CA PRO A 416 17.95 -24.08 -9.34
C PRO A 416 17.84 -23.73 -10.83
N PRO A 417 16.72 -24.03 -11.50
CA PRO A 417 16.42 -23.47 -12.81
C PRO A 417 16.63 -21.95 -12.76
N PRO A 418 16.97 -21.29 -13.89
CA PRO A 418 17.02 -19.83 -13.93
C PRO A 418 15.75 -19.29 -13.25
N THR A 419 15.96 -18.52 -12.18
CA THR A 419 15.03 -18.31 -11.07
C THR A 419 13.65 -17.81 -11.52
N GLY A 420 13.53 -17.21 -12.70
CA GLY A 420 12.24 -16.81 -13.28
C GLY A 420 11.21 -17.94 -13.48
N HIS A 421 11.63 -19.17 -13.81
CA HIS A 421 10.68 -20.26 -14.10
C HIS A 421 10.12 -20.96 -12.86
N VAL A 422 10.91 -21.14 -11.80
CA VAL A 422 10.44 -21.79 -10.55
C VAL A 422 9.47 -20.89 -9.80
N HIS A 423 9.71 -19.59 -9.84
CA HIS A 423 8.92 -18.60 -9.13
C HIS A 423 7.44 -18.56 -9.57
N HIS A 424 7.16 -18.64 -10.86
CA HIS A 424 5.78 -18.70 -11.34
C HIS A 424 5.07 -20.01 -10.96
N LEU A 425 5.82 -21.11 -10.82
CA LEU A 425 5.25 -22.38 -10.40
C LEU A 425 4.81 -22.34 -8.93
N ILE A 426 5.53 -21.62 -8.06
CA ILE A 426 5.14 -21.44 -6.64
C ILE A 426 3.76 -20.80 -6.51
N MET A 427 3.43 -19.84 -7.37
CA MET A 427 2.09 -19.27 -7.42
C MET A 427 1.03 -20.32 -7.77
N ASP A 428 1.31 -21.21 -8.71
CA ASP A 428 0.41 -22.32 -9.10
C ASP A 428 0.27 -23.35 -7.99
N TYR A 429 1.32 -23.49 -7.19
CA TYR A 429 1.37 -24.39 -6.06
C TYR A 429 0.55 -23.87 -4.87
N THR A 430 0.57 -22.56 -4.62
CA THR A 430 0.18 -22.06 -3.28
C THR A 430 -1.05 -21.16 -3.32
N TYR A 431 -1.30 -20.43 -4.40
CA TYR A 431 -2.28 -19.35 -4.37
C TYR A 431 -3.72 -19.85 -4.33
N HIS A 432 -4.10 -20.82 -5.16
CA HIS A 432 -5.46 -21.38 -5.12
C HIS A 432 -5.83 -21.93 -3.74
N GLY A 433 -4.91 -22.65 -3.09
CA GLY A 433 -5.14 -23.18 -1.75
C GLY A 433 -5.16 -22.12 -0.67
N ALA A 434 -4.31 -21.09 -0.77
CA ALA A 434 -4.38 -19.92 0.09
C ALA A 434 -5.76 -19.24 -0.01
N MET A 435 -6.28 -19.07 -1.24
CA MET A 435 -7.59 -18.46 -1.47
C MET A 435 -8.74 -19.35 -1.02
N LYS A 436 -8.66 -20.68 -1.22
CA LYS A 436 -9.68 -21.63 -0.75
C LYS A 436 -9.81 -21.64 0.77
N ASN A 437 -8.72 -21.35 1.48
CA ASN A 437 -8.67 -21.27 2.94
C ASN A 437 -8.61 -19.82 3.46
N SER A 438 -8.90 -18.84 2.59
CA SER A 438 -8.94 -17.42 2.93
C SER A 438 -9.96 -17.16 4.05
N ARG A 439 -9.61 -16.24 4.97
CA ARG A 439 -10.53 -15.72 6.00
C ARG A 439 -11.62 -14.82 5.41
N LEU A 440 -11.45 -14.37 4.17
CA LEU A 440 -12.53 -13.78 3.39
C LEU A 440 -13.54 -14.90 3.14
N ALA A 441 -14.61 -14.91 3.94
CA ALA A 441 -15.67 -15.89 3.83
C ALA A 441 -16.29 -15.83 2.41
N PRO A 442 -16.92 -16.89 1.89
CA PRO A 442 -17.72 -16.83 0.67
C PRO A 442 -18.76 -15.70 0.71
#